data_AF-A0A814NXY5-F1
#
_entry.id   AF-A0A814NXY5-F1
#
_cell.length_a   1.000
_cell.length_b   1.000
_cell.length_c   1.000
_cell.angle_alpha   90.00
_cell.angle_beta   90.00
_cell.angle_gamma   90.00
#
_symmetry.space_group_name_H-M   'P 1'
#
loop_
_entity.id
_entity.type
_entity.pdbx_description
1 polymer ?
#
loop_
_entity_poly.entity_id
_entity_poly.type
_entity_poly.pdbx_seq_one_letter_code
_entity_poly.pdbx_strand_id
1 'polypeptide(L)'
;MKYIYDLNARNCTRRPLTRPWHDFDIRPDAQSYGQAYIGTGMIPELDVLVSLCFVHRSGDCTSPSNDTVREFGSWTYLHCFPLNIVRYSHNYRRSQITFLDITPNISDPNVFVPRKERLTKEQYSLRDILFGKLS
;
A
#
# COMPACT_ATOMS: atom_id res chain seq x y z
N MET A 1 14.53 -1.92 6.72
CA MET A 1 14.05 -1.79 8.11
C MET A 1 12.82 -0.90 8.13
N LYS A 2 11.84 -1.16 9.00
CA LYS A 2 10.69 -0.28 9.26
C LYS A 2 10.92 0.49 10.56
N TYR A 3 10.68 1.79 10.54
CA TYR A 3 10.69 2.65 11.73
C TYR A 3 9.25 3.09 12.01
N ILE A 4 8.80 2.94 13.26
CA ILE A 4 7.48 3.41 13.72
C ILE A 4 7.76 4.40 14.84
N TYR A 5 7.41 5.66 14.59
CA TYR A 5 7.61 6.76 15.52
C TYR A 5 6.28 7.15 16.15
N ASP A 6 6.23 7.19 17.48
CA ASP A 6 5.10 7.74 18.22
C ASP A 6 5.27 9.26 18.35
N LEU A 7 4.38 10.02 17.70
CA LEU A 7 4.41 11.48 17.73
C LEU A 7 4.16 12.07 19.13
N ASN A 8 3.40 11.36 19.98
CA ASN A 8 3.07 11.80 21.33
C ASN A 8 4.19 11.43 22.31
N ALA A 9 4.56 10.15 22.34
CA ALA A 9 5.55 9.63 23.28
C ALA A 9 7.01 9.94 22.87
N ARG A 10 7.21 10.42 21.64
CA ARG A 10 8.52 10.70 21.04
C ARG A 10 9.48 9.52 21.12
N ASN A 11 8.94 8.32 20.96
CA ASN A 11 9.70 7.08 20.96
C ASN A 11 9.74 6.50 19.54
N CYS A 12 10.82 5.76 19.24
CA CYS A 12 10.98 5.12 17.94
C CYS A 12 11.21 3.63 18.14
N THR A 13 10.37 2.82 17.48
CA THR A 13 10.54 1.37 17.41
C THR A 13 11.02 0.98 16.02
N ARG A 14 12.00 0.07 15.98
CA ARG A 14 12.54 -0.48 14.73
C ARG A 14 12.12 -1.93 14.58
N ARG A 15 11.71 -2.33 13.37
CA ARG A 15 11.34 -3.72 13.04
C ARG A 15 11.95 -4.15 11.70
N PRO A 16 12.31 -5.42 11.52
CA PRO A 16 12.68 -5.94 10.21
C PRO A 16 11.50 -5.83 9.23
N LEU A 17 11.80 -5.56 7.95
CA LEU A 17 10.80 -5.67 6.88
C LEU A 17 10.66 -7.15 6.55
N THR A 18 9.44 -7.68 6.60
CA THR A 18 9.15 -9.09 6.33
C THR A 18 8.54 -9.34 4.95
N ARG A 19 8.16 -8.27 4.24
CA ARG A 19 7.49 -8.34 2.94
C ARG A 19 8.34 -7.66 1.86
N PRO A 20 8.26 -8.13 0.61
CA PRO A 20 8.91 -7.47 -0.52
C PRO A 20 8.32 -6.08 -0.76
N TRP A 21 9.10 -5.24 -1.44
CA TRP A 21 8.64 -3.95 -1.93
C TRP A 21 7.58 -4.15 -3.02
N HIS A 22 6.57 -3.28 -3.02
CA HIS A 22 5.52 -3.22 -4.03
C HIS A 22 5.24 -1.77 -4.37
N ASP A 23 5.40 -1.42 -5.64
CA ASP A 23 5.11 -0.08 -6.15
C ASP A 23 3.61 0.21 -6.17
N PHE A 24 3.27 1.50 -6.17
CA PHE A 24 1.91 1.99 -6.40
C PHE A 24 1.67 2.28 -7.89
N ASP A 25 2.10 1.37 -8.74
CA ASP A 25 2.00 1.46 -10.19
C ASP A 25 1.08 0.37 -10.75
N ILE A 26 0.68 0.53 -12.02
CA ILE A 26 0.00 -0.52 -12.77
C ILE A 26 1.00 -1.65 -13.00
N ARG A 27 0.71 -2.81 -12.40
CA ARG A 27 1.59 -3.96 -12.55
C ARG A 27 1.62 -4.45 -14.00
N PRO A 28 2.75 -5.01 -14.48
CA PRO A 28 2.84 -5.57 -15.83
C PRO A 28 1.88 -6.73 -16.10
N ASP A 29 1.45 -7.45 -15.06
CA ASP A 29 0.48 -8.54 -15.13
C ASP A 29 -0.98 -8.09 -14.93
N ALA A 30 -1.22 -6.78 -14.83
CA ALA A 30 -2.56 -6.24 -14.68
C ALA A 30 -3.36 -6.34 -15.97
N GLN A 31 -4.63 -6.69 -15.83
CA GLN A 31 -5.60 -6.69 -16.91
C GLN A 31 -6.44 -5.41 -16.83
N SER A 32 -6.72 -4.83 -18.00
CA SER A 32 -7.64 -3.69 -18.08
C SER A 32 -9.07 -4.16 -17.85
N TYR A 33 -9.79 -3.45 -16.97
CA TYR A 33 -11.21 -3.62 -16.69
C TYR A 33 -12.08 -2.55 -17.36
N GLY A 34 -11.46 -1.64 -18.12
CA GLY A 34 -12.14 -0.55 -18.83
C GLY A 34 -11.73 0.83 -18.34
N GLN A 35 -12.52 1.82 -18.71
CA GLN A 35 -12.29 3.22 -18.44
C GLN A 35 -13.58 3.87 -17.94
N ALA A 36 -13.43 4.91 -17.12
CA ALA A 36 -14.56 5.68 -16.61
C ALA A 36 -14.18 7.16 -16.45
N TYR A 37 -15.17 8.04 -16.45
CA TYR A 37 -14.98 9.43 -16.03
C TYR A 37 -15.39 9.56 -14.56
N ILE A 38 -14.54 10.20 -13.75
CA ILE A 38 -14.86 10.62 -12.39
C ILE A 38 -15.12 12.12 -12.41
N GLY A 39 -16.28 12.56 -11.91
CA GLY A 39 -16.68 13.96 -11.88
C GLY A 39 -18.02 14.19 -12.58
N THR A 40 -18.20 15.38 -13.15
CA THR A 40 -19.42 15.75 -13.87
C THR A 40 -19.11 16.10 -15.32
N GLY A 41 -19.84 15.50 -16.26
CA GLY A 41 -19.78 15.86 -17.68
C GLY A 41 -20.57 17.13 -18.03
N MET A 42 -21.25 17.75 -17.07
CA MET A 42 -22.04 18.96 -17.30
C MET A 42 -21.18 20.23 -17.41
N ILE A 43 -19.99 20.22 -16.83
CA ILE A 43 -19.06 21.36 -16.83
C ILE A 43 -17.76 20.87 -17.44
N PRO A 44 -17.28 21.47 -18.54
CA PRO A 44 -15.98 21.12 -19.12
C PRO A 44 -14.88 21.17 -18.05
N GLU A 45 -13.94 20.22 -18.13
CA GLU A 45 -12.75 20.14 -17.25
C GLU A 45 -13.04 19.74 -15.79
N LEU A 46 -14.30 19.44 -15.43
CA LEU A 46 -14.67 18.90 -14.10
C LEU A 46 -14.88 17.39 -14.10
N ASP A 47 -14.33 16.71 -15.09
CA ASP A 47 -14.22 15.26 -15.16
C ASP A 47 -12.78 14.83 -15.43
N VAL A 48 -12.45 13.63 -14.96
CA VAL A 48 -11.14 13.01 -15.16
C VAL A 48 -11.35 11.61 -15.71
N LEU A 49 -10.77 11.34 -16.88
CA LEU A 49 -10.73 9.99 -17.44
C LEU A 49 -9.78 9.12 -16.62
N VAL A 50 -10.25 7.95 -16.22
CA VAL A 50 -9.49 6.98 -15.42
C VAL A 50 -9.48 5.62 -16.10
N SER A 51 -8.37 4.90 -15.94
CA SER A 51 -8.24 3.49 -16.29
C SER A 51 -8.52 2.63 -15.07
N LEU A 52 -9.30 1.57 -15.26
CA LEU A 52 -9.58 0.57 -14.25
C LEU A 52 -8.74 -0.68 -14.56
N CYS A 53 -7.98 -1.16 -13.60
CA CYS A 53 -7.16 -2.37 -13.79
C CYS A 53 -7.36 -3.34 -12.62
N PHE A 54 -7.16 -4.62 -12.90
CA PHE A 54 -7.22 -5.67 -11.90
C PHE A 54 -6.11 -6.69 -12.11
N VAL A 55 -5.63 -7.24 -11.00
CA VAL A 55 -4.62 -8.30 -10.97
C VAL A 55 -5.21 -9.48 -10.23
N HIS A 56 -5.19 -10.64 -10.88
CA HIS A 56 -5.44 -11.92 -10.23
C HIS A 56 -4.12 -12.58 -9.90
N ARG A 57 -3.81 -12.70 -8.62
CA ARG A 57 -2.70 -13.52 -8.17
C ARG A 57 -3.26 -14.79 -7.55
N SER A 58 -3.12 -15.91 -8.23
CA SER A 58 -3.04 -17.20 -7.52
C SER A 58 -1.76 -17.17 -6.69
N GLY A 59 -1.88 -17.41 -5.39
CA GLY A 59 -0.85 -17.04 -4.40
C GLY A 59 0.55 -17.52 -4.75
N ASP A 60 1.55 -16.71 -4.43
CA ASP A 60 2.63 -17.11 -3.51
C ASP A 60 3.50 -15.90 -3.17
N CYS A 61 3.62 -15.63 -1.88
CA CYS A 61 4.78 -14.99 -1.25
C CYS A 61 4.70 -15.38 0.24
N THR A 62 5.21 -16.58 0.55
CA THR A 62 5.68 -17.05 1.88
C THR A 62 4.69 -17.67 2.88
N SER A 63 3.56 -18.28 2.48
CA SER A 63 2.72 -19.05 3.44
C SER A 63 1.99 -20.24 2.79
N PRO A 64 1.78 -21.39 3.48
CA PRO A 64 1.40 -22.68 2.88
C PRO A 64 -0.08 -22.81 2.46
N SER A 65 -0.87 -21.74 2.51
CA SER A 65 -2.27 -21.78 2.12
C SER A 65 -2.50 -20.96 0.86
N ASN A 66 -3.17 -21.59 -0.11
CA ASN A 66 -3.58 -21.11 -1.44
C ASN A 66 -4.43 -19.82 -1.40
N ASP A 67 -3.89 -18.72 -0.89
CA ASP A 67 -4.62 -17.47 -0.71
C ASP A 67 -4.57 -16.67 -2.03
N THR A 68 -5.69 -16.63 -2.76
CA THR A 68 -5.80 -15.81 -3.97
C THR A 68 -5.90 -14.35 -3.58
N VAL A 69 -4.88 -13.56 -3.93
CA VAL A 69 -4.92 -12.11 -3.75
C VAL A 69 -5.52 -11.49 -5.01
N ARG A 70 -6.60 -10.73 -4.84
CA ARG A 70 -7.18 -9.92 -5.91
C ARG A 70 -6.90 -8.45 -5.63
N GLU A 71 -6.30 -7.77 -6.59
CA GLU A 71 -6.07 -6.34 -6.53
C GLU A 71 -6.90 -5.66 -7.62
N PHE A 72 -7.58 -4.59 -7.25
CA PHE A 72 -8.29 -3.70 -8.17
C PHE A 72 -7.75 -2.30 -7.93
N GLY A 73 -7.51 -1.55 -8.99
CA GLY A 73 -7.10 -0.16 -8.86
C GLY A 73 -7.65 0.70 -9.97
N SER A 74 -7.59 2.00 -9.73
CA SER A 74 -7.83 3.01 -10.74
C SER A 74 -6.67 4.00 -10.77
N TRP A 75 -6.33 4.44 -11.97
CA TRP A 75 -5.28 5.41 -12.23
C TRP A 75 -5.81 6.45 -13.21
N THR A 76 -5.34 7.70 -13.11
CA THR A 76 -5.64 8.71 -14.12
C THR A 76 -5.14 8.23 -15.48
N TYR A 77 -5.97 8.39 -16.51
CA TYR A 77 -5.60 7.97 -17.86
C TYR A 77 -4.38 8.76 -18.37
N LEU A 78 -4.38 10.06 -18.09
CA LEU A 78 -3.23 10.93 -18.31
C LEU A 78 -2.30 10.85 -17.09
N HIS A 79 -1.01 10.58 -17.33
CA HIS A 79 0.08 10.53 -16.32
C HIS A 79 0.05 9.38 -15.30
N CYS A 80 -0.92 8.47 -15.34
CA CYS A 80 -0.95 7.25 -14.51
C CYS A 80 -0.85 7.52 -13.00
N PHE A 81 -1.44 8.59 -12.48
CA PHE A 81 -1.48 8.82 -11.04
C PHE A 81 -2.45 7.83 -10.37
N PRO A 82 -2.06 7.14 -9.29
CA PRO A 82 -2.95 6.22 -8.59
C PRO A 82 -4.08 7.00 -7.92
N LEU A 83 -5.30 6.48 -7.97
CA LEU A 83 -6.48 7.10 -7.33
C LEU A 83 -6.99 6.23 -6.18
N ASN A 84 -7.23 4.96 -6.46
CA ASN A 84 -7.56 3.98 -5.43
C ASN A 84 -6.92 2.63 -5.73
N ILE A 85 -6.55 1.90 -4.68
CA ILE A 85 -6.12 0.50 -4.76
C ILE A 85 -6.85 -0.29 -3.68
N VAL A 86 -7.55 -1.35 -4.09
CA VAL A 86 -8.27 -2.27 -3.22
C VAL A 86 -7.63 -3.65 -3.35
N ARG A 87 -7.22 -4.22 -2.22
CA ARG A 87 -6.67 -5.58 -2.16
C ARG A 87 -7.57 -6.46 -1.31
N TYR A 88 -7.89 -7.61 -1.84
CA TYR A 88 -8.60 -8.68 -1.15
C TYR A 88 -7.68 -9.87 -0.98
N SER A 89 -7.59 -10.38 0.25
CA SER A 89 -7.00 -11.69 0.54
C SER A 89 -7.86 -12.38 1.60
N HIS A 90 -7.86 -13.70 1.60
CA HIS A 90 -8.60 -14.51 2.55
C HIS A 90 -8.10 -14.29 3.98
N ASN A 91 -6.79 -14.09 4.16
CA ASN A 91 -6.16 -13.88 5.47
C ASN A 91 -6.26 -12.43 5.99
N TYR A 92 -6.10 -11.41 5.14
CA TYR A 92 -6.03 -10.00 5.58
C TYR A 92 -7.33 -9.21 5.37
N ARG A 93 -8.40 -9.85 4.87
CA ARG A 93 -9.65 -9.18 4.46
C ARG A 93 -9.38 -8.10 3.38
N ARG A 94 -10.33 -7.18 3.20
CA ARG A 94 -10.23 -6.04 2.27
C ARG A 94 -9.36 -4.94 2.87
N SER A 95 -8.34 -4.51 2.14
CA SER A 95 -7.64 -3.24 2.38
C SER A 95 -7.91 -2.29 1.22
N GLN A 96 -8.08 -1.01 1.52
CA GLN A 96 -8.28 0.02 0.52
C GLN A 96 -7.40 1.21 0.85
N ILE A 97 -6.71 1.73 -0.17
CA ILE A 97 -5.93 2.95 -0.11
C ILE A 97 -6.53 3.90 -1.14
N THR A 98 -6.79 5.13 -0.71
CA THR A 98 -7.21 6.23 -1.58
C THR A 98 -6.12 7.27 -1.57
N PHE A 99 -5.72 7.75 -2.75
CA PHE A 99 -4.70 8.77 -2.92
C PHE A 99 -5.38 10.09 -3.28
N LEU A 100 -5.00 11.15 -2.58
CA LEU A 100 -5.49 12.51 -2.76
C LEU A 100 -4.30 13.46 -2.72
N ASP A 101 -4.44 14.65 -3.32
CA ASP A 101 -3.44 15.72 -3.30
C ASP A 101 -2.02 15.27 -3.69
N ILE A 102 -1.93 14.43 -4.73
CA ILE A 102 -0.67 13.89 -5.21
C ILE A 102 0.14 15.02 -5.84
N THR A 103 1.27 15.34 -5.21
CA THR A 103 2.29 16.21 -5.80
C THR A 103 3.46 15.33 -6.26
N PRO A 104 3.88 15.42 -7.54
CA PRO A 104 5.01 14.66 -8.01
C PRO A 104 6.30 15.12 -7.31
N ASN A 105 7.24 14.19 -7.14
CA ASN A 105 8.51 14.37 -6.45
C ASN A 105 8.39 14.59 -4.93
N ILE A 106 9.56 14.65 -4.29
CA ILE A 106 9.70 14.76 -2.84
C ILE A 106 10.41 16.08 -2.57
N SER A 107 9.70 17.01 -1.93
CA SER A 107 10.21 18.37 -1.69
C SER A 107 11.34 18.40 -0.66
N ASP A 108 11.22 17.62 0.41
CA ASP A 108 12.25 17.47 1.44
C ASP A 108 12.66 15.99 1.57
N PRO A 109 13.86 15.59 1.11
CA PRO A 109 14.32 14.21 1.23
C PRO A 109 14.63 13.79 2.68
N ASN A 110 14.78 14.75 3.62
CA ASN A 110 15.07 14.44 5.01
C ASN A 110 13.90 13.77 5.74
N VAL A 111 12.70 13.74 5.14
CA VAL A 111 11.53 13.00 5.68
C VAL A 111 11.80 11.51 5.82
N PHE A 112 12.76 10.95 5.08
CA PHE A 112 13.16 9.53 5.20
C PHE A 112 14.27 9.28 6.21
N VAL A 113 14.93 10.32 6.71
CA VAL A 113 15.98 10.18 7.72
C VAL A 113 15.32 10.00 9.09
N PRO A 114 15.51 8.85 9.76
CA PRO A 114 14.94 8.65 11.08
C PRO A 114 15.45 9.73 12.06
N ARG A 115 14.56 10.28 12.87
CA ARG A 115 14.94 11.23 13.93
C ARG A 115 15.88 10.55 14.93
N LYS A 116 16.83 11.31 15.48
CA LYS A 116 17.86 10.84 16.43
C LYS A 116 17.32 10.48 17.83
N GLU A 117 16.01 10.37 18.01
CA GLU A 117 15.38 10.10 19.31
C GLU A 117 15.67 8.67 19.78
N ARG A 118 15.58 8.45 21.10
CA ARG A 118 16.01 7.19 21.75
C ARG A 118 15.31 5.99 21.11
N LEU A 119 16.09 5.16 20.41
CA LEU A 119 15.64 3.85 19.96
C LEU A 119 15.30 3.01 21.20
N THR A 120 14.01 2.75 21.41
CA THR A 120 13.60 1.76 22.40
C THR A 120 13.85 0.38 21.79
N LYS A 121 14.58 -0.48 22.51
CA LYS A 121 14.82 -1.87 22.07
C LYS A 121 13.48 -2.57 21.82
N GLU A 122 13.49 -3.48 20.86
CA GLU A 122 12.35 -4.27 20.41
C GLU A 122 11.46 -4.74 21.57
N GLN A 123 10.27 -4.16 21.71
CA GLN A 123 9.18 -4.84 22.39
C GLN A 123 8.54 -5.76 21.35
N TYR A 124 8.96 -7.02 21.38
CA TYR A 124 8.23 -8.11 20.75
C TYR A 124 6.76 -7.98 21.15
N SER A 125 5.87 -7.96 20.16
CA SER A 125 4.44 -8.00 20.44
C SER A 125 4.16 -9.33 21.14
N LEU A 126 3.30 -9.36 22.16
CA LEU A 126 2.83 -10.62 22.76
C LEU A 126 2.25 -11.58 21.71
N ARG A 127 1.81 -11.07 20.54
CA ARG A 127 1.42 -11.92 19.39
C ARG A 127 2.60 -12.68 18.78
N ASP A 128 3.81 -12.12 18.77
CA ASP A 128 5.01 -12.77 18.22
C ASP A 128 5.53 -13.86 19.17
N ILE A 129 5.23 -13.76 20.48
CA ILE A 129 5.60 -14.75 21.50
C ILE A 129 4.60 -15.92 21.54
N LEU A 130 3.31 -15.66 21.29
CA LEU A 130 2.26 -16.67 21.40
C LEU A 130 2.14 -17.61 20.19
N PHE A 131 2.67 -17.25 19.02
CA PHE A 131 2.60 -18.08 17.80
C PHE A 131 3.94 -18.65 17.33
N GLY A 132 4.98 -18.56 18.15
CA GLY A 132 6.36 -18.90 17.78
C GLY A 132 7.01 -19.99 18.64
N LYS A 133 6.25 -21.01 19.08
CA LYS A 133 6.79 -22.32 19.52
C LYS A 133 5.70 -23.37 19.40
N LEU A 134 5.78 -24.22 18.37
CA LEU A 134 5.43 -25.64 18.44
C LEU A 134 6.15 -26.35 17.29
N SER A 135 7.01 -27.30 17.69
CA SER A 135 7.79 -28.31 16.93
C SER A 135 8.73 -27.84 15.83
#